data_AF-J0L6R8-F1
#
_entry.id   AF-J0L6R8-F1
#
_cell.length_a   1.000
_cell.length_b   1.000
_cell.length_c   1.000
_cell.angle_alpha   90.00
_cell.angle_beta   90.00
_cell.angle_gamma   90.00
#
_symmetry.space_group_name_H-M   'P 1'
#
loop_
_entity.id
_entity.type
_entity.pdbx_description
1 polymer ?
#
loop_
_entity_poly.entity_id
_entity_poly.type
_entity_poly.pdbx_seq_one_letter_code
_entity_poly.pdbx_strand_id
1 'polypeptide(L)'
;MKIVLSDRIHVNKGNFRSLLKAIQKFDYFHSTKYEEYKKIHGNYRNFKNEKELEFIYKDLEVLSKKELFEKELDNFILSKAEMLSFLITLPNWYSEEISSNTEFIFEKAFYENKEDLLLNIASAKFWVLFWKELFQNDKDITHAILFSGGLTYGQALIYVTKDIGVPLFLVEHFFYWK
;
A
#
# COMPACT_ATOMS: atom_id res chain seq x y z
N MET A 1 9.11 -12.51 -21.06
CA MET A 1 8.18 -12.72 -19.92
C MET A 1 8.91 -12.25 -18.66
N LYS A 2 8.47 -11.13 -18.12
CA LYS A 2 9.04 -10.55 -16.91
C LYS A 2 8.04 -10.59 -15.75
N ILE A 3 8.55 -10.86 -14.55
CA ILE A 3 7.78 -10.99 -13.31
C ILE A 3 8.19 -9.88 -12.33
N VAL A 4 7.22 -9.15 -11.80
CA VAL A 4 7.45 -8.21 -10.69
C VAL A 4 7.32 -8.94 -9.36
N LEU A 5 8.33 -8.81 -8.50
CA LEU A 5 8.25 -9.17 -7.08
C LEU A 5 8.05 -7.88 -6.27
N SER A 6 6.96 -7.83 -5.50
CA SER A 6 6.49 -6.65 -4.76
C SER A 6 7.53 -6.06 -3.79
N ASP A 7 8.30 -6.93 -3.14
CA ASP A 7 9.36 -6.58 -2.22
C ASP A 7 10.41 -7.70 -2.13
N ARG A 8 11.56 -7.37 -1.57
CA ARG A 8 12.66 -8.30 -1.29
C ARG A 8 12.76 -8.67 0.19
N ILE A 9 12.02 -7.96 1.04
CA ILE A 9 12.04 -8.12 2.49
C ILE A 9 11.51 -9.51 2.83
N HIS A 10 10.33 -9.85 2.29
CA HIS A 10 9.64 -11.08 2.63
C HIS A 10 9.88 -12.18 1.60
N VAL A 11 9.96 -11.83 0.31
CA VAL A 11 10.25 -12.78 -0.78
C VAL A 11 11.76 -12.88 -0.99
N ASN A 12 12.39 -13.78 -0.23
CA ASN A 12 13.83 -14.04 -0.31
C ASN A 12 14.14 -15.55 -0.30
N LYS A 13 15.41 -15.91 -0.50
CA LYS A 13 15.85 -17.32 -0.56
C LYS A 13 15.64 -18.09 0.74
N GLY A 14 15.52 -17.42 1.89
CA GLY A 14 15.20 -18.05 3.18
C GLY A 14 13.76 -18.53 3.23
N ASN A 15 12.82 -17.67 2.84
CA ASN A 15 11.38 -17.92 3.01
C ASN A 15 10.70 -18.54 1.77
N PHE A 16 11.23 -18.27 0.57
CA PHE A 16 10.57 -18.59 -0.70
C PHE A 16 11.50 -19.30 -1.71
N ARG A 17 12.38 -20.19 -1.21
CA ARG A 17 13.36 -20.90 -2.06
C ARG A 17 12.73 -21.66 -3.23
N SER A 18 11.63 -22.36 -2.99
CA SER A 18 10.92 -23.15 -4.02
C SER A 18 10.33 -22.25 -5.10
N LEU A 19 9.67 -21.17 -4.71
CA LEU A 19 9.13 -20.16 -5.62
C LEU A 19 10.25 -19.55 -6.47
N LEU A 20 11.31 -19.05 -5.85
CA LEU A 20 12.44 -18.44 -6.55
C LEU A 20 13.10 -19.43 -7.52
N LYS A 21 13.21 -20.71 -7.15
CA LYS A 21 13.70 -21.77 -8.06
C LYS A 21 12.74 -22.02 -9.22
N ALA A 22 11.42 -21.95 -9.00
CA ALA A 22 10.43 -22.16 -10.05
C ALA A 22 10.44 -21.03 -11.10
N ILE A 23 10.69 -19.79 -10.65
CA ILE A 23 10.68 -18.62 -11.52
C ILE A 23 12.07 -18.24 -12.07
N GLN A 24 13.15 -18.91 -11.65
CA GLN A 24 14.54 -18.56 -12.01
C GLN A 24 14.83 -18.55 -13.52
N LYS A 25 14.00 -19.24 -14.32
CA LYS A 25 14.12 -19.32 -15.79
C LYS A 25 13.49 -18.12 -16.51
N PHE A 26 12.77 -17.27 -15.77
CA PHE A 26 12.15 -16.06 -16.27
C PHE A 26 12.95 -14.84 -15.79
N ASP A 27 12.80 -13.72 -16.50
CA ASP A 27 13.29 -12.45 -15.98
C ASP A 27 12.38 -12.02 -14.83
N TYR A 28 12.96 -11.70 -13.68
CA TYR A 28 12.21 -11.18 -12.55
C TYR A 28 13.03 -10.11 -11.84
N PHE A 29 12.35 -9.09 -11.33
CA PHE A 29 12.98 -8.04 -10.55
C PHE A 29 12.21 -7.75 -9.27
N HIS A 30 12.94 -7.34 -8.24
CA HIS A 30 12.36 -6.82 -7.03
C HIS A 30 12.21 -5.31 -7.16
N SER A 31 11.05 -4.78 -6.78
CA SER A 31 10.94 -3.35 -6.53
C SER A 31 11.68 -3.00 -5.23
N THR A 32 12.92 -2.51 -5.36
CA THR A 32 13.75 -2.04 -4.23
C THR A 32 13.60 -0.54 -3.96
N LYS A 33 12.83 0.18 -4.78
CA LYS A 33 12.55 1.60 -4.57
C LYS A 33 11.65 1.77 -3.33
N TYR A 34 11.95 2.80 -2.55
CA TYR A 34 11.19 3.20 -1.36
C TYR A 34 10.99 2.06 -0.35
N GLU A 35 12.01 1.22 -0.09
CA GLU A 35 11.89 0.12 0.90
C GLU A 35 11.51 0.62 2.29
N GLU A 36 11.97 1.80 2.69
CA GLU A 36 11.60 2.39 3.98
C GLU A 36 10.11 2.74 4.06
N TYR A 37 9.48 3.13 2.94
CA TYR A 37 8.03 3.41 2.89
C TYR A 37 7.18 2.13 3.05
N LYS A 38 7.78 0.96 2.86
CA LYS A 38 7.08 -0.33 3.02
C LYS A 38 7.08 -0.82 4.48
N LYS A 39 7.84 -0.16 5.38
CA LYS A 39 8.07 -0.59 6.77
C LYS A 39 7.41 0.30 7.83
N ILE A 40 6.60 1.27 7.41
CA ILE A 40 6.18 2.37 8.29
C ILE A 40 4.79 2.19 8.89
N HIS A 41 4.04 1.20 8.43
CA HIS A 41 2.81 0.71 9.06
C HIS A 41 1.83 1.86 9.40
N GLY A 42 1.59 2.75 8.44
CA GLY A 42 0.62 3.84 8.58
C GLY A 42 1.16 5.13 9.18
N ASN A 43 2.38 5.15 9.73
CA ASN A 43 3.03 6.35 10.26
C ASN A 43 3.93 7.02 9.21
N TYR A 44 3.31 7.76 8.30
CA TYR A 44 3.98 8.45 7.19
C TYR A 44 4.59 9.82 7.56
N ARG A 45 4.53 10.24 8.83
CA ARG A 45 4.89 11.61 9.26
C ARG A 45 6.31 12.02 8.86
N ASN A 46 7.26 11.09 8.94
CA ASN A 46 8.66 11.34 8.59
C ASN A 46 8.89 11.55 7.07
N PHE A 47 7.93 11.20 6.23
CA PHE A 47 8.02 11.31 4.78
C PHE A 47 7.17 12.44 4.21
N LYS A 48 6.51 13.23 5.07
CA LYS A 48 5.64 14.35 4.65
C LYS A 48 6.35 15.35 3.73
N ASN A 49 7.65 15.58 3.96
CA ASN A 49 8.46 16.53 3.20
C ASN A 49 9.20 15.89 2.01
N GLU A 50 8.98 14.60 1.76
CA GLU A 50 9.51 13.96 0.55
C GLU A 50 8.70 14.42 -0.64
N LYS A 51 9.39 14.89 -1.68
CA LYS A 51 8.82 15.70 -2.76
C LYS A 51 7.57 15.07 -3.39
N GLU A 52 7.59 13.77 -3.64
CA GLU A 52 6.50 13.04 -4.27
C GLU A 52 5.26 12.94 -3.37
N LEU A 53 5.45 12.79 -2.05
CA LEU A 53 4.35 12.71 -1.09
C LEU A 53 3.83 14.10 -0.71
N GLU A 54 4.73 15.08 -0.57
CA GLU A 54 4.41 16.46 -0.23
C GLU A 54 3.47 17.09 -1.26
N PHE A 55 3.74 16.88 -2.55
CA PHE A 55 2.91 17.38 -3.64
C PHE A 55 1.47 16.85 -3.52
N ILE A 56 1.33 15.52 -3.38
CA ILE A 56 0.01 14.88 -3.24
C ILE A 56 -0.68 15.34 -1.95
N TYR A 57 0.04 15.42 -0.83
CA TYR A 57 -0.51 15.88 0.44
C TYR A 57 -1.08 17.30 0.33
N LYS A 58 -0.36 18.23 -0.30
CA LYS A 58 -0.81 19.63 -0.48
C LYS A 58 -2.08 19.71 -1.33
N ASP A 59 -2.19 18.89 -2.36
CA ASP A 59 -3.40 18.80 -3.18
C ASP A 59 -4.61 18.29 -2.39
N LEU A 60 -4.40 17.41 -1.41
CA LEU A 60 -5.47 16.89 -0.55
C LEU A 60 -5.86 17.88 0.56
N GLU A 61 -4.90 18.67 1.06
CA GLU A 61 -5.10 19.59 2.19
C GLU A 61 -6.13 20.69 1.90
N VAL A 62 -6.23 21.11 0.64
CA VAL A 62 -7.18 22.13 0.17
C VAL A 62 -8.61 21.61 -0.01
N LEU A 63 -8.82 20.29 0.04
CA LEU A 63 -10.14 19.69 -0.14
C LEU A 63 -10.98 19.81 1.13
N SER A 64 -12.28 20.08 0.96
CA SER A 64 -13.25 19.93 2.05
C SER A 64 -13.41 18.46 2.45
N LYS A 65 -13.94 18.18 3.65
CA LYS A 65 -14.20 16.80 4.13
C LYS A 65 -15.00 15.99 3.10
N LYS A 66 -16.05 16.60 2.54
CA LYS A 66 -16.94 15.97 1.56
C LYS A 66 -16.19 15.65 0.27
N GLU A 67 -15.45 16.61 -0.26
CA GLU A 67 -14.67 16.39 -1.49
C GLU A 67 -13.57 15.35 -1.28
N LEU A 68 -12.89 15.37 -0.14
CA LEU A 68 -11.87 14.39 0.19
C LEU A 68 -12.48 12.99 0.25
N PHE A 69 -13.63 12.83 0.92
CA PHE A 69 -14.31 11.53 1.00
C PHE A 69 -14.77 11.04 -0.38
N GLU A 70 -15.45 11.90 -1.16
CA GLU A 70 -16.02 11.51 -2.46
C GLU A 70 -14.95 11.25 -3.52
N LYS A 71 -13.88 12.07 -3.58
CA LYS A 71 -12.84 11.98 -4.61
C LYS A 71 -11.78 10.94 -4.30
N GLU A 72 -11.51 10.69 -3.03
CA GLU A 72 -10.36 9.88 -2.58
C GLU A 72 -10.80 8.62 -1.81
N LEU A 73 -12.07 8.22 -1.93
CA LEU A 73 -12.60 7.00 -1.28
C LEU A 73 -11.78 5.76 -1.60
N ASP A 74 -11.39 5.57 -2.87
CA ASP A 74 -10.58 4.42 -3.28
C ASP A 74 -9.21 4.42 -2.58
N ASN A 75 -8.51 5.55 -2.60
CA ASN A 75 -7.19 5.69 -1.95
C ASN A 75 -7.29 5.56 -0.43
N PHE A 76 -8.38 6.04 0.16
CA PHE A 76 -8.69 5.80 1.56
C PHE A 76 -8.90 4.31 1.85
N ILE A 77 -9.70 3.60 1.05
CA ILE A 77 -9.94 2.16 1.22
C ILE A 77 -8.62 1.37 1.12
N LEU A 78 -7.75 1.71 0.17
CA LEU A 78 -6.45 1.05 -0.02
C LEU A 78 -5.51 1.21 1.18
N SER A 79 -5.55 2.36 1.85
CA SER A 79 -4.69 2.66 3.01
C SER A 79 -5.35 2.41 4.37
N LYS A 80 -6.67 2.19 4.42
CA LYS A 80 -7.45 2.14 5.66
C LYS A 80 -6.91 1.17 6.69
N ALA A 81 -6.59 -0.06 6.28
CA ALA A 81 -6.13 -1.10 7.20
C ALA A 81 -4.77 -0.75 7.83
N GLU A 82 -3.83 -0.27 7.01
CA GLU A 82 -2.51 0.14 7.47
C GLU A 82 -2.60 1.41 8.33
N MET A 83 -3.38 2.41 7.92
CA MET A 83 -3.66 3.61 8.73
C MET A 83 -4.21 3.23 10.10
N LEU A 84 -5.22 2.35 10.14
CA LEU A 84 -5.81 1.89 11.39
C LEU A 84 -4.80 1.16 12.27
N SER A 85 -3.89 0.35 11.70
CA SER A 85 -2.86 -0.32 12.49
C SER A 85 -1.99 0.65 13.31
N PHE A 86 -1.83 1.88 12.81
CA PHE A 86 -1.21 2.97 13.55
C PHE A 86 -2.20 3.68 14.48
N LEU A 87 -3.34 4.16 13.96
CA LEU A 87 -4.28 4.99 14.71
C LEU A 87 -4.87 4.29 15.93
N ILE A 88 -5.13 2.98 15.88
CA ILE A 88 -5.65 2.21 17.03
C ILE A 88 -4.69 2.21 18.22
N THR A 89 -3.42 2.55 18.03
CA THR A 89 -2.44 2.67 19.12
C THR A 89 -2.51 4.01 19.84
N LEU A 90 -3.27 4.99 19.32
CA LEU A 90 -3.37 6.33 19.88
C LEU A 90 -4.50 6.40 20.93
N PRO A 91 -4.32 7.14 22.05
CA PRO A 91 -5.31 7.18 23.13
C PRO A 91 -6.72 7.61 22.71
N ASN A 92 -6.85 8.49 21.72
CA ASN A 92 -8.14 8.97 21.21
C ASN A 92 -8.92 7.90 20.40
N TRP A 93 -8.27 6.78 20.07
CA TRP A 93 -8.89 5.63 19.39
C TRP A 93 -9.23 4.48 20.34
N TYR A 94 -8.96 4.58 21.64
CA TYR A 94 -9.23 3.51 22.63
C TYR A 94 -10.72 3.39 23.03
N SER A 95 -11.66 3.80 22.17
CA SER A 95 -13.10 3.63 22.41
C SER A 95 -13.47 2.15 22.47
N GLU A 96 -14.48 1.81 23.29
CA GLU A 96 -14.93 0.42 23.50
C GLU A 96 -15.34 -0.28 22.19
N GLU A 97 -15.80 0.46 21.17
CA GLU A 97 -16.11 -0.07 19.84
C GLU A 97 -15.68 0.88 18.72
N ILE A 98 -14.69 0.47 17.90
CA ILE A 98 -14.44 1.11 16.60
C ILE A 98 -15.39 0.47 15.59
N SER A 99 -16.37 1.24 15.11
CA SER A 99 -17.27 0.79 14.05
C SER A 99 -16.49 0.37 12.79
N SER A 100 -16.90 -0.73 12.16
CA SER A 100 -16.35 -1.19 10.88
C SER A 100 -16.81 -0.35 9.68
N ASN A 101 -17.71 0.62 9.92
CA ASN A 101 -18.23 1.51 8.89
C ASN A 101 -17.11 2.43 8.35
N THR A 102 -16.87 2.35 7.04
CA THR A 102 -15.81 3.12 6.36
C THR A 102 -15.99 4.63 6.50
N GLU A 103 -17.22 5.15 6.40
CA GLU A 103 -17.51 6.58 6.56
C GLU A 103 -17.23 7.02 7.99
N PHE A 104 -17.67 6.25 8.99
CA PHE A 104 -17.37 6.54 10.39
C PHE A 104 -15.86 6.62 10.66
N ILE A 105 -15.09 5.64 10.17
CA ILE A 105 -13.63 5.62 10.34
C ILE A 105 -13.00 6.84 9.67
N PHE A 106 -13.44 7.19 8.46
CA PHE A 106 -12.97 8.36 7.74
C PHE A 106 -13.26 9.65 8.53
N GLU A 107 -14.49 9.82 9.00
CA GLU A 107 -14.89 11.00 9.76
C GLU A 107 -14.10 11.14 11.06
N LYS A 108 -13.97 10.05 11.83
CA LYS A 108 -13.18 10.05 13.06
C LYS A 108 -11.73 10.44 12.78
N ALA A 109 -11.10 9.82 11.77
CA ALA A 109 -9.75 10.17 11.36
C ALA A 109 -9.64 11.62 10.87
N PHE A 110 -10.64 12.14 10.16
CA PHE A 110 -10.65 13.53 9.70
C PHE A 110 -10.70 14.53 10.85
N TYR A 111 -11.50 14.27 11.89
CA TYR A 111 -11.65 15.19 13.02
C TYR A 111 -10.53 15.07 14.06
N GLU A 112 -10.04 13.86 14.32
CA GLU A 112 -9.07 13.62 15.40
C GLU A 112 -7.62 13.46 14.91
N ASN A 113 -7.41 13.07 13.65
CA ASN A 113 -6.10 12.72 13.09
C ASN A 113 -5.97 13.16 11.62
N LYS A 114 -6.42 14.38 11.27
CA LYS A 114 -6.50 14.85 9.87
C LYS A 114 -5.19 14.66 9.11
N GLU A 115 -4.06 15.01 9.71
CA GLU A 115 -2.75 14.89 9.07
C GLU A 115 -2.42 13.43 8.72
N ASP A 116 -2.66 12.50 9.65
CA ASP A 116 -2.41 11.07 9.42
C ASP A 116 -3.33 10.51 8.33
N LEU A 117 -4.61 10.93 8.31
CA LEU A 117 -5.55 10.58 7.24
C LEU A 117 -5.03 11.03 5.87
N LEU A 118 -4.64 12.31 5.76
CA LEU A 118 -4.14 12.88 4.50
C LEU A 118 -2.86 12.20 4.03
N LEU A 119 -1.92 11.92 4.94
CA LEU A 119 -0.68 11.22 4.60
C LEU A 119 -0.92 9.78 4.13
N ASN A 120 -1.87 9.07 4.74
CA ASN A 120 -2.21 7.71 4.33
C ASN A 120 -2.90 7.70 2.95
N ILE A 121 -3.84 8.60 2.69
CA ILE A 121 -4.44 8.77 1.35
C ILE A 121 -3.37 9.15 0.31
N ALA A 122 -2.48 10.08 0.65
CA ALA A 122 -1.39 10.49 -0.22
C ALA A 122 -0.47 9.32 -0.56
N SER A 123 -0.17 8.47 0.43
CA SER A 123 0.66 7.28 0.24
C SER A 123 0.01 6.24 -0.67
N ALA A 124 -1.30 6.02 -0.56
CA ALA A 124 -2.03 5.13 -1.45
C ALA A 124 -1.97 5.64 -2.89
N LYS A 125 -2.24 6.92 -3.09
CA LYS A 125 -2.19 7.57 -4.40
C LYS A 125 -0.79 7.51 -5.00
N PHE A 126 0.25 7.77 -4.19
CA PHE A 126 1.64 7.60 -4.57
C PHE A 126 1.93 6.17 -5.07
N TRP A 127 1.55 5.15 -4.31
CA TRP A 127 1.80 3.75 -4.70
C TRP A 127 1.03 3.34 -5.96
N VAL A 128 -0.21 3.82 -6.14
CA VAL A 128 -0.97 3.58 -7.37
C VAL A 128 -0.25 4.18 -8.58
N LEU A 129 0.22 5.44 -8.46
CA LEU A 129 0.98 6.10 -9.53
C LEU A 129 2.30 5.36 -9.82
N PHE A 130 3.04 4.99 -8.78
CA PHE A 130 4.27 4.23 -8.89
C PHE A 130 4.09 2.92 -9.67
N TRP A 131 3.07 2.12 -9.32
CA TRP A 131 2.82 0.86 -10.02
C TRP A 131 2.35 1.08 -11.45
N LYS A 132 1.47 2.06 -11.69
CA LYS A 132 1.02 2.42 -13.04
C LYS A 132 2.21 2.80 -13.93
N GLU A 133 3.08 3.67 -13.45
CA GLU A 133 4.29 4.08 -14.17
C GLU A 133 5.18 2.88 -14.50
N LEU A 134 5.39 1.98 -13.53
CA LEU A 134 6.20 0.79 -13.71
C LEU A 134 5.66 -0.14 -14.82
N PHE A 135 4.36 -0.44 -14.84
CA PHE A 135 3.75 -1.22 -15.92
C PHE A 135 3.60 -0.46 -17.25
N GLN A 136 3.60 0.87 -17.21
CA GLN A 136 3.61 1.69 -18.42
C GLN A 136 4.98 1.68 -19.10
N ASN A 137 6.04 1.79 -18.31
CA ASN A 137 7.42 1.87 -18.79
C ASN A 137 8.00 0.51 -19.20
N ASP A 138 7.47 -0.59 -18.67
CA ASP A 138 7.95 -1.95 -18.97
C ASP A 138 6.79 -2.86 -19.39
N LYS A 139 6.59 -2.97 -20.71
CA LYS A 139 5.52 -3.79 -21.32
C LYS A 139 5.82 -5.29 -21.32
N ASP A 140 7.04 -5.71 -20.97
CA ASP A 140 7.41 -7.12 -20.88
C ASP A 140 6.96 -7.76 -19.57
N ILE A 141 6.51 -6.95 -18.61
CA ILE A 141 5.91 -7.41 -17.36
C ILE A 141 4.57 -8.05 -17.66
N THR A 142 4.48 -9.33 -17.31
CA THR A 142 3.32 -10.18 -17.61
C THR A 142 2.66 -10.74 -16.36
N HIS A 143 3.36 -10.73 -15.22
CA HIS A 143 2.88 -11.27 -13.95
C HIS A 143 3.43 -10.46 -12.78
N ALA A 144 2.67 -10.39 -11.70
CA ALA A 144 3.11 -9.84 -10.43
C ALA A 144 3.01 -10.90 -9.33
N ILE A 145 3.93 -10.84 -8.38
CA ILE A 145 3.90 -11.65 -7.17
C ILE A 145 4.00 -10.71 -5.97
N LEU A 146 3.02 -10.80 -5.08
CA LEU A 146 2.91 -10.00 -3.88
C LEU A 146 3.03 -10.89 -2.66
N PHE A 147 3.97 -10.57 -1.76
CA PHE A 147 3.94 -11.14 -0.41
C PHE A 147 3.05 -10.32 0.49
N SER A 148 2.06 -10.98 1.09
CA SER A 148 1.05 -10.42 1.98
C SER A 148 0.34 -9.16 1.47
N GLY A 149 -0.98 -9.24 1.32
CA GLY A 149 -1.78 -8.16 0.73
C GLY A 149 -2.09 -7.02 1.69
N GLY A 150 -1.59 -7.05 2.93
CA GLY A 150 -2.12 -6.20 4.01
C GLY A 150 -1.70 -4.72 3.96
N LEU A 151 -0.57 -4.41 3.32
CA LEU A 151 0.01 -3.06 3.33
C LEU A 151 -0.46 -2.24 2.11
N THR A 152 -0.48 -0.91 2.25
CA THR A 152 -0.97 0.04 1.25
C THR A 152 -0.28 -0.14 -0.09
N TYR A 153 1.04 -0.38 -0.10
CA TYR A 153 1.79 -0.62 -1.35
C TYR A 153 1.32 -1.89 -2.08
N GLY A 154 0.96 -2.94 -1.32
CA GLY A 154 0.48 -4.21 -1.83
C GLY A 154 -0.96 -4.10 -2.34
N GLN A 155 -1.82 -3.44 -1.58
CA GLN A 155 -3.19 -3.11 -2.01
C GLN A 155 -3.20 -2.28 -3.29
N ALA A 156 -2.33 -1.28 -3.40
CA ALA A 156 -2.16 -0.50 -4.62
C ALA A 156 -1.71 -1.37 -5.81
N LEU A 157 -0.81 -2.33 -5.60
CA LEU A 157 -0.40 -3.26 -6.65
C LEU A 157 -1.57 -4.16 -7.11
N ILE A 158 -2.36 -4.68 -6.17
CA ILE A 158 -3.58 -5.46 -6.48
C ILE A 158 -4.56 -4.61 -7.29
N TYR A 159 -4.81 -3.37 -6.86
CA TYR A 159 -5.69 -2.43 -7.55
C TYR A 159 -5.23 -2.19 -8.98
N VAL A 160 -3.95 -1.86 -9.18
CA VAL A 160 -3.40 -1.57 -10.52
C VAL A 160 -3.39 -2.80 -11.41
N THR A 161 -2.96 -3.96 -10.91
CA THR A 161 -2.91 -5.21 -11.71
C THR A 161 -4.28 -5.67 -12.16
N LYS A 162 -5.31 -5.50 -11.33
CA LYS A 162 -6.71 -5.75 -11.69
C LYS A 162 -7.19 -4.84 -12.82
N ASP A 163 -6.85 -3.55 -12.76
CA ASP A 163 -7.22 -2.55 -13.77
C ASP A 163 -6.58 -2.85 -15.14
N ILE A 164 -5.29 -3.18 -15.15
CA ILE A 164 -4.54 -3.42 -16.40
C ILE A 164 -4.58 -4.88 -16.90
N GLY A 165 -5.22 -5.79 -16.16
CA GLY A 165 -5.34 -7.20 -16.54
C GLY A 165 -4.05 -8.02 -16.40
N VAL A 166 -3.11 -7.60 -15.55
CA VAL A 166 -1.90 -8.40 -15.24
C VAL A 166 -2.23 -9.41 -14.13
N PRO A 167 -2.02 -10.72 -14.33
CA PRO A 167 -2.18 -11.70 -13.26
C PRO A 167 -1.29 -11.41 -12.06
N LEU A 168 -1.89 -11.36 -10.87
CA LEU A 168 -1.19 -11.23 -9.59
C LEU A 168 -1.33 -12.51 -8.77
N PHE A 169 -0.21 -13.02 -8.29
CA PHE A 169 -0.14 -14.13 -7.34
C PHE A 169 0.16 -13.59 -5.95
N LEU A 170 -0.81 -13.76 -5.05
CA LEU A 170 -0.58 -13.51 -3.63
C LEU A 170 0.11 -14.72 -3.02
N VAL A 171 1.23 -14.49 -2.35
CA VAL A 171 1.98 -15.53 -1.64
C VAL A 171 2.07 -15.20 -0.15
N GLU A 172 1.91 -16.23 0.66
CA GLU A 172 2.02 -16.15 2.11
C GLU A 172 3.06 -17.18 2.60
N HIS A 173 3.71 -16.88 3.71
CA HIS A 173 4.61 -17.83 4.36
C HIS A 173 3.86 -18.53 5.50
N PHE A 174 3.73 -19.85 5.40
CA PHE A 174 3.14 -20.68 6.46
C PHE A 174 4.24 -21.20 7.38
N PHE A 175 4.18 -20.84 8.66
CA PHE A 175 5.04 -21.45 9.67
C PHE A 175 4.54 -22.86 9.97
N TYR A 176 5.35 -23.86 9.64
CA TYR A 176 5.16 -25.22 10.12
C TYR A 176 5.92 -25.36 11.44
N TRP A 177 5.20 -25.43 12.55
CA TRP A 177 5.77 -25.91 13.82
C TRP A 177 6.12 -27.39 13.62
N LYS A 178 7.41 -27.71 13.69
CA LYS A 178 7.90 -29.09 13.72
C LYS A 178 8.18 -29.51 15.15
#